data_AF-X1DXK9-F1
#
_entry.id   AF-X1DXK9-F1
#
_cell.length_a   1.000
_cell.length_b   1.000
_cell.length_c   1.000
_cell.angle_alpha   90.00
_cell.angle_beta   90.00
_cell.angle_gamma   90.00
#
_symmetry.space_group_name_H-M   'P 1'
#
loop_
_entity.id
_entity.type
_entity.pdbx_description
1 polymer ?
#
loop_
_entity_poly.entity_id
_entity_poly.type
_entity_poly.pdbx_seq_one_letter_code
_entity_poly.pdbx_strand_id
1 'polypeptide(L)' 'EVKMGFRKFPAKYELIEDVETKNQFFVWYVTKFPRDAKFLFGWNPKEDDPKEVDFTTFSSLIKLIKIIKKNTY' A
#
# COMPACT_ATOMS: atom_id res chain seq x y z
N GLU A 1 -15.03 12.77 3.12
CA GLU A 1 -15.14 12.73 1.64
C GLU A 1 -13.75 12.65 1.03
N VAL A 2 -13.60 12.03 -0.14
CA VAL A 2 -12.32 11.93 -0.87
C VAL A 2 -12.48 12.59 -2.24
N LYS A 3 -11.47 13.36 -2.67
CA LYS A 3 -11.41 13.97 -4.01
C LYS A 3 -10.49 13.13 -4.90
N MET A 4 -11.03 12.61 -6.00
CA MET A 4 -10.25 11.90 -7.03
C MET A 4 -10.51 12.59 -8.37
N GLY A 5 -9.49 13.25 -8.91
CA GLY A 5 -9.64 14.17 -10.04
C GLY A 5 -10.62 15.31 -9.72
N PHE A 6 -11.66 15.46 -10.55
CA PHE A 6 -12.70 16.48 -10.38
C PHE A 6 -13.91 16.01 -9.56
N ARG A 7 -13.95 14.76 -9.11
CA ARG A 7 -15.11 14.18 -8.41
C ARG A 7 -14.83 14.05 -6.91
N LYS A 8 -15.83 14.42 -6.11
CA LYS A 8 -15.89 14.12 -4.67
C LYS A 8 -16.84 12.96 -4.44
N PHE A 9 -16.48 12.05 -3.55
CA PHE A 9 -17.37 10.98 -3.13
C PHE A 9 -17.28 10.72 -1.62
N PRO A 10 -18.38 10.28 -0.99
CA PRO A 10 -18.33 9.73 0.35
C PRO A 10 -17.49 8.45 0.32
N ALA A 11 -16.54 8.34 1.24
CA ALA A 11 -15.66 7.18 1.35
C ALA A 11 -15.75 6.61 2.76
N LYS A 12 -15.70 5.29 2.85
CA LYS A 12 -15.43 4.54 4.08
C LYS A 12 -13.93 4.27 4.13
N TYR A 13 -13.36 4.44 5.31
CA TYR A 13 -11.97 4.10 5.58
C TYR A 13 -11.92 2.84 6.42
N GLU A 14 -11.12 1.87 6.00
CA GLU A 14 -10.89 0.64 6.75
C GLU A 14 -9.40 0.52 7.02
N LEU A 15 -9.03 0.29 8.28
CA LEU A 15 -7.66 0.04 8.66
C LEU A 15 -7.33 -1.42 8.31
N ILE A 16 -6.22 -1.62 7.60
CA ILE A 16 -5.68 -2.97 7.39
C ILE A 16 -4.76 -3.24 8.58
N GLU A 17 -5.23 -4.08 9.51
CA GLU A 17 -4.46 -4.46 10.70
C GLU A 17 -3.59 -5.70 10.46
N ASP A 18 -4.03 -6.58 9.57
CA ASP A 18 -3.39 -7.85 9.27
C ASP A 18 -2.01 -7.68 8.58
N VAL A 19 -0.97 -8.20 9.23
CA VAL A 19 0.43 -8.06 8.78
C VAL A 19 0.68 -8.79 7.47
N GLU A 20 0.06 -9.95 7.25
CA GLU A 20 0.22 -10.71 6.01
C GLU A 20 -0.32 -9.92 4.81
N THR A 21 -1.51 -9.35 4.94
CA THR A 21 -2.14 -8.49 3.93
C THR A 21 -1.29 -7.26 3.63
N LYS A 22 -0.69 -6.65 4.65
CA LYS A 22 0.26 -5.54 4.48
C LYS A 22 1.50 -5.99 3.70
N ASN A 23 2.11 -7.11 4.07
CA ASN A 23 3.28 -7.64 3.37
C ASN A 23 2.98 -7.94 1.89
N GLN A 24 1.86 -8.61 1.61
CA GLN A 24 1.42 -8.87 0.23
C GLN A 24 1.23 -7.56 -0.56
N PHE A 25 0.70 -6.52 0.08
CA PHE A 25 0.57 -5.20 -0.54
C PHE A 25 1.93 -4.58 -0.86
N PHE A 26 2.92 -4.66 0.04
CA PHE A 26 4.26 -4.14 -0.22
C PHE A 26 4.96 -4.90 -1.33
N VAL A 27 4.91 -6.24 -1.32
CA VAL A 27 5.44 -7.08 -2.41
C VAL A 27 4.84 -6.68 -3.75
N TRP A 28 3.52 -6.51 -3.82
CA TRP A 28 2.85 -6.04 -5.03
C TRP A 28 3.30 -4.63 -5.43
N TYR A 29 3.44 -3.72 -4.46
CA TYR A 29 3.79 -2.32 -4.70
C TYR A 29 5.22 -2.17 -5.23
N VAL A 30 6.20 -2.84 -4.62
CA VAL A 30 7.60 -2.79 -5.08
C VAL A 30 7.79 -3.41 -6.45
N THR A 31 7.01 -4.45 -6.76
CA THR A 31 7.02 -5.10 -8.06
C THR A 31 6.42 -4.21 -9.14
N LYS A 32 5.29 -3.54 -8.83
CA LYS A 32 4.56 -2.73 -9.80
C LYS A 32 5.13 -1.33 -10.00
N PHE A 33 5.70 -0.74 -8.94
CA PHE A 33 6.20 0.63 -8.92
C PHE A 33 7.64 0.71 -8.39
N PRO A 34 8.63 0.05 -9.04
CA PRO A 34 9.99 -0.07 -8.50
C PRO A 34 10.72 1.28 -8.37
N ARG A 35 10.39 2.27 -9.21
CA ARG A 35 10.99 3.62 -9.13
C ARG A 35 10.50 4.38 -7.90
N ASP A 36 9.19 4.36 -7.66
CA ASP A 36 8.60 5.03 -6.51
C ASP A 36 8.99 4.31 -5.22
N ALA A 37 9.03 2.97 -5.26
CA ALA A 37 9.53 2.13 -4.19
C ALA A 37 10.98 2.48 -3.79
N LYS A 38 11.86 2.68 -4.79
CA LYS A 38 13.23 3.14 -4.55
C LYS A 38 13.27 4.47 -3.80
N PHE A 39 12.39 5.39 -4.19
CA PHE A 39 12.34 6.72 -3.59
C PHE A 39 11.76 6.71 -2.17
N LEU A 40 10.71 5.92 -1.93
CA LEU A 40 9.97 5.95 -0.67
C LEU A 40 10.63 5.16 0.46
N PHE A 41 11.28 4.04 0.14
CA PHE A 41 11.86 3.15 1.15
C PHE A 41 13.15 2.45 0.68
N GLY A 42 13.83 3.01 -0.33
CA GLY A 42 15.18 2.58 -0.71
C GLY A 42 15.25 1.31 -1.56
N TRP A 43 14.11 0.78 -2.03
CA TRP A 43 14.06 -0.45 -2.82
C TRP A 43 14.98 -0.44 -4.05
N ASN A 44 15.84 -1.42 -4.18
CA ASN A 44 16.67 -1.65 -5.34
C ASN A 44 16.22 -2.92 -6.09
N PRO A 45 15.49 -2.81 -7.21
CA PRO A 45 14.99 -3.99 -7.94
C PRO A 45 16.09 -4.86 -8.57
N LYS A 46 17.37 -4.45 -8.49
CA LYS A 46 18.52 -5.25 -8.94
C LYS A 46 19.15 -6.09 -7.83
N GLU A 47 18.96 -5.69 -6.58
CA GLU A 47 19.60 -6.31 -5.41
C GLU A 47 18.56 -6.94 -4.47
N ASP A 48 17.36 -6.36 -4.38
CA ASP A 48 16.28 -6.82 -3.53
C ASP A 48 15.32 -7.73 -4.31
N ASP A 49 15.12 -8.97 -3.82
CA ASP A 49 14.13 -9.90 -4.35
C ASP A 49 12.78 -9.73 -3.62
N PRO A 50 11.70 -9.34 -4.32
CA PRO A 50 10.38 -9.18 -3.71
C PRO A 50 9.77 -10.49 -3.16
N LYS A 51 10.32 -11.66 -3.50
CA LYS A 51 9.89 -12.96 -2.96
C LYS A 51 10.62 -13.36 -1.67
N GLU A 52 11.79 -12.78 -1.43
CA GLU A 52 12.61 -13.10 -0.25
C GLU A 52 12.54 -11.99 0.81
N VAL A 53 12.07 -10.80 0.45
CA VAL A 53 11.96 -9.69 1.40
C VAL A 53 10.78 -9.86 2.34
N ASP A 54 11.09 -9.86 3.63
CA ASP A 54 10.12 -9.77 4.71
C ASP A 54 9.84 -8.31 5.09
N PHE A 55 8.64 -7.82 4.74
CA PHE A 55 8.18 -6.50 5.12
C PHE A 55 7.57 -6.44 6.53
N THR A 56 7.58 -7.52 7.33
CA THR A 56 6.87 -7.59 8.62
C THR A 56 7.24 -6.46 9.57
N THR A 57 8.54 -6.16 9.72
CA THR A 57 9.02 -5.06 10.57
C THR A 57 8.57 -3.70 10.04
N PHE A 58 8.54 -3.51 8.72
CA PHE A 58 8.06 -2.27 8.12
C PHE A 58 6.54 -2.12 8.26
N SER A 59 5.80 -3.22 8.03
CA SER A 59 4.34 -3.34 8.17
C SER A 59 3.84 -3.01 9.58
N SER A 60 4.65 -3.20 10.62
CA SER A 60 4.30 -2.82 12.00
C SER A 60 4.47 -1.32 12.27
N LEU A 61 5.36 -0.65 11.54
CA LEU A 61 5.64 0.79 11.68
C LEU A 61 4.64 1.68 10.93
N ILE A 62 3.89 1.11 9.98
CA ILE A 62 3.01 1.87 9.09
C ILE A 62 1.54 1.43 9.20
N LYS A 63 0.66 2.41 9.04
CA LYS A 63 -0.79 2.21 8.99
C LYS A 63 -1.25 2.24 7.54
N LEU A 64 -1.75 1.12 7.05
CA LEU A 64 -2.38 1.02 5.74
C LEU A 64 -3.89 1.24 5.88
N ILE A 65 -4.40 2.23 5.16
CA ILE A 65 -5.83 2.58 5.17
C ILE A 65 -6.40 2.31 3.79
N LYS A 66 -7.37 1.40 3.71
CA LYS A 66 -8.14 1.14 2.51
C LYS A 66 -9.27 2.16 2.40
N ILE A 67 -9.34 2.83 1.26
CA ILE A 67 -10.39 3.79 0.94
C ILE A 67 -11.42 3.10 0.05
N ILE A 68 -12.66 3.02 0.51
CA ILE A 68 -13.76 2.38 -0.22
C ILE A 68 -14.79 3.44 -0.54
N LYS A 69 -15.18 3.55 -1.82
CA LYS A 69 -16.29 4.42 -2.22
C LYS A 69 -17.57 3.92 -1.54
N LYS A 70 -18.23 4.77 -0.76
CA LYS A 70 -19.53 4.45 -0.18
C LYS A 70 -20.55 4.50 -1.32
N ASN A 71 -21.09 3.35 -1.73
CA ASN A 71 -22.24 3.33 -2.64
C ASN A 71 -23.43 3.92 -1.88
N THR A 72 -23.89 5.08 -2.31
CA THR A 72 -25.21 5.61 -1.96
C THR A 72 -26.20 4.89 -2.88
N TYR A 73 -26.94 3.93 -2.32
CA TYR A 73 -28.20 3.47 -2.90
C TYR A 73 -29.31 4.42 -2.49
#